data_AF-A0A0Q5B9Y5-F1
#
_entry.id   AF-A0A0Q5B9Y5-F1
#
_cell.length_a   1.000
_cell.length_b   1.000
_cell.length_c   1.000
_cell.angle_alpha   90.00
_cell.angle_beta   90.00
_cell.angle_gamma   90.00
#
_symmetry.space_group_name_H-M   'P 1'
#
loop_
_entity.id
_entity.type
_entity.pdbx_description
1 polymer ?
#
loop_
_entity_poly.entity_id
_entity_poly.type
_entity_poly.pdbx_seq_one_letter_code
_entity_poly.pdbx_strand_id
1 'polypeptide(L)' 'MTRTDTGRATAEQLALILAISRDEDPENATATDAEILAHTRNTLGLPGECGPGGMPVYDDGSAEAAALIAFLTPAE' A
#
# COMPACT_ATOMS: atom_id res chain seq x y z
N MET A 1 3.24 16.45 -12.45
CA MET A 1 2.43 15.62 -11.53
C MET A 1 2.66 14.18 -11.90
N THR A 2 3.52 13.48 -11.16
CA THR A 2 3.67 12.04 -11.25
C THR A 2 2.35 11.42 -10.80
N ARG A 3 1.65 10.75 -11.71
CA ARG A 3 0.42 10.03 -11.38
C ARG A 3 0.84 8.88 -10.49
N THR A 4 0.54 8.95 -9.19
CA THR A 4 0.75 7.83 -8.27
C THR A 4 -0.06 6.67 -8.82
N ASP A 5 0.63 5.66 -9.31
CA ASP A 5 -0.03 4.45 -9.77
C ASP A 5 -0.65 3.81 -8.52
N THR A 6 -1.96 3.66 -8.53
CA THR A 6 -2.74 3.18 -7.37
C THR A 6 -3.23 1.75 -7.59
N GLY A 7 -2.78 1.11 -8.67
CA GLY A 7 -3.26 -0.21 -9.04
C GLY A 7 -4.78 -0.22 -9.18
N ARG A 8 -5.41 -1.26 -8.65
CA ARG A 8 -6.87 -1.43 -8.60
C ARG A 8 -7.51 -0.82 -7.35
N ALA A 9 -6.76 -0.18 -6.46
CA ALA A 9 -7.30 0.33 -5.21
C ALA A 9 -8.28 1.48 -5.44
N THR A 10 -9.40 1.45 -4.70
CA THR A 10 -10.36 2.56 -4.66
C THR A 10 -9.83 3.71 -3.79
N ALA A 11 -10.43 4.90 -3.91
CA ALA A 11 -10.08 6.04 -3.06
C ALA A 11 -10.25 5.74 -1.56
N GLU A 12 -11.26 4.96 -1.18
CA GLU A 12 -11.49 4.54 0.22
C GLU A 12 -10.40 3.57 0.70
N GLN A 13 -9.97 2.64 -0.15
CA GLN A 13 -8.87 1.73 0.16
C GLN A 13 -7.54 2.47 0.30
N LEU A 14 -7.27 3.46 -0.56
CA LEU A 14 -6.08 4.30 -0.43
C LEU A 14 -6.10 5.13 0.86
N ALA A 15 -7.25 5.72 1.21
CA ALA A 15 -7.40 6.45 2.45
C ALA A 15 -7.17 5.56 3.69
N LEU A 16 -7.63 4.29 3.63
CA LEU A 16 -7.38 3.30 4.68
C LEU A 16 -5.88 3.00 4.82
N ILE A 17 -5.17 2.72 3.72
CA ILE A 17 -3.72 2.47 3.73
C ILE A 17 -2.98 3.66 4.34
N LEU A 18 -3.30 4.88 3.89
CA LEU A 18 -2.68 6.11 4.38
C LEU A 18 -2.96 6.34 5.87
N ALA A 19 -4.17 6.06 6.34
CA ALA A 19 -4.53 6.22 7.74
C ALA A 19 -3.75 5.24 8.63
N ILE A 20 -3.67 3.97 8.23
CA ILE A 20 -2.94 2.94 8.96
C ILE A 20 -1.45 3.24 8.98
N SER A 21 -0.85 3.53 7.81
CA SER A 21 0.58 3.85 7.73
C SER A 21 0.98 5.08 8.55
N ARG A 22 0.08 6.04 8.76
CA ARG A 22 0.31 7.22 9.62
C ARG A 22 0.12 6.93 11.12
N ASP A 23 -0.70 5.95 11.45
CA ASP A 23 -0.93 5.54 12.85
C ASP A 23 0.20 4.63 13.34
N GLU A 24 0.66 3.70 12.49
CA GLU A 24 1.72 2.75 12.81
C GLU A 24 3.12 3.36 12.75
N ASP A 25 3.35 4.31 11.84
CA ASP A 25 4.65 4.93 11.64
C ASP A 25 4.57 6.46 11.81
N PRO A 26 5.16 7.01 12.89
CA PRO A 26 5.12 8.45 13.14
C PRO A 26 5.95 9.26 12.15
N GLU A 27 6.89 8.65 11.41
CA GLU A 27 7.64 9.33 10.35
C GLU A 27 6.72 9.64 9.16
N ASN A 28 5.73 8.77 8.91
CA ASN A 28 4.68 8.99 7.91
C ASN A 28 3.68 10.09 8.28
N ALA A 29 3.63 10.54 9.54
CA ALA A 29 2.73 11.63 9.95
C ALA A 29 3.02 12.96 9.20
N THR A 30 4.27 13.16 8.79
CA THR A 30 4.70 14.35 8.02
C THR A 30 4.94 14.08 6.54
N ALA A 31 4.91 12.80 6.13
CA ALA A 31 5.09 12.39 4.75
C ALA A 31 3.87 12.69 3.90
N THR A 32 4.10 13.00 2.62
CA THR A 32 3.02 13.17 1.66
C THR A 32 2.38 11.82 1.32
N ASP A 33 1.11 11.83 0.92
CA ASP A 33 0.40 10.59 0.54
C ASP A 33 1.16 9.81 -0.56
N ALA A 34 1.80 10.53 -1.49
CA ALA A 34 2.58 9.91 -2.56
C ALA A 34 3.85 9.22 -2.04
N GLU A 35 4.52 9.79 -1.02
CA GLU A 35 5.69 9.18 -0.39
C GLU A 35 5.31 7.92 0.38
N ILE A 36 4.21 7.97 1.14
CA ILE A 36 3.70 6.82 1.87
C ILE A 36 3.35 5.69 0.90
N LEU A 37 2.56 5.96 -0.13
CA LEU A 37 2.17 4.96 -1.13
C LEU A 37 3.37 4.40 -1.90
N ALA A 38 4.35 5.25 -2.24
CA ALA A 38 5.58 4.80 -2.88
C ALA A 38 6.40 3.90 -1.94
N HIS A 39 6.50 4.25 -0.65
CA HIS A 39 7.16 3.41 0.34
C HIS A 39 6.46 2.07 0.48
N THR A 40 5.13 2.06 0.65
CA THR A 40 4.31 0.84 0.74
C THR A 40 4.54 -0.08 -0.46
N ARG A 41 4.60 0.45 -1.69
CA ARG A 41 4.85 -0.37 -2.89
C ARG A 41 6.29 -0.88 -3.02
N ASN A 42 7.27 -0.14 -2.51
CA ASN A 42 8.67 -0.60 -2.50
C ASN A 42 8.92 -1.65 -1.42
N THR A 43 8.21 -1.56 -0.30
CA THR A 43 8.39 -2.44 0.86
C THR A 43 7.53 -3.70 0.77
N LEU A 44 6.29 -3.59 0.28
CA LEU A 44 5.33 -4.69 0.23
C LEU A 44 5.20 -5.30 -1.16
N GLY A 45 4.99 -6.61 -1.20
CA GLY A 45 4.71 -7.36 -2.43
C GLY A 45 3.42 -8.17 -2.34
N LEU A 46 2.84 -8.49 -3.49
CA LEU A 46 1.67 -9.36 -3.59
C LEU A 46 1.96 -10.73 -2.95
N PRO A 47 0.94 -11.39 -2.35
CA PRO A 47 1.10 -12.70 -1.74
C PRO A 47 1.61 -13.72 -2.76
N GLY A 48 2.78 -14.30 -2.48
CA GLY A 48 3.43 -15.28 -3.36
C GLY A 48 4.27 -14.71 -4.51
N GLU A 49 4.22 -13.39 -4.74
CA GLU A 49 5.00 -12.70 -5.79
C GLU A 49 6.08 -11.76 -5.19
N CYS A 50 6.27 -11.80 -3.88
CA CYS A 50 7.22 -10.94 -3.19
C CYS A 50 8.67 -11.33 -3.55
N GLY A 51 9.41 -10.40 -4.16
CA GLY A 51 10.82 -10.57 -4.49
C GLY A 51 11.73 -10.58 -3.25
N PRO A 52 13.01 -10.97 -3.38
CA PRO A 52 13.94 -11.01 -2.26
C PRO A 52 14.09 -9.60 -1.63
N GLY A 53 13.71 -9.48 -0.36
CA GLY A 53 13.78 -8.24 0.42
C GLY A 53 12.46 -7.48 0.58
N GLY A 54 11.40 -7.85 -0.16
CA GLY A 54 10.06 -7.35 0.10
C GLY A 54 9.37 -8.13 1.22
N MET A 55 8.41 -7.50 1.89
CA MET A 55 7.50 -8.18 2.81
C MET A 55 6.22 -8.59 2.07
N PRO A 56 5.81 -9.87 2.11
CA PRO A 56 4.55 -10.28 1.51
C PRO A 56 3.38 -9.68 2.28
N VAL A 57 2.38 -9.17 1.57
CA VAL A 57 1.08 -8.88 2.18
C VAL A 57 0.43 -10.21 2.57
N TYR A 58 0.10 -10.36 3.84
CA TYR A 58 -0.65 -11.51 4.34
C TYR A 58 -2.14 -11.24 4.16
N ASP A 59 -2.81 -12.03 3.31
CA ASP A 59 -4.26 -12.01 3.20
C ASP A 59 -4.88 -12.71 4.42
N ASP A 60 -5.09 -11.95 5.49
CA ASP A 60 -5.80 -12.39 6.69
C ASP A 60 -7.32 -12.17 6.61
N GLY A 61 -7.82 -11.66 5.48
CA GLY A 61 -9.22 -11.26 5.29
C GLY A 61 -9.56 -9.88 5.88
N SER A 62 -8.58 -9.13 6.38
CA SER A 62 -8.79 -7.76 6.84
C SER A 62 -9.05 -6.79 5.69
N ALA A 63 -9.73 -5.69 6.00
CA ALA A 63 -9.94 -4.60 5.04
C ALA A 63 -8.61 -3.95 4.62
N GLU A 64 -7.62 -3.94 5.50
CA GLU A 64 -6.26 -3.48 5.22
C GLU A 64 -5.57 -4.39 4.19
N ALA A 65 -5.52 -5.70 4.43
CA ALA A 65 -4.92 -6.65 3.50
C ALA A 65 -5.58 -6.58 2.12
N ALA A 66 -6.91 -6.49 2.08
CA ALA A 66 -7.65 -6.32 0.83
C ALA A 66 -7.31 -5.00 0.11
N ALA A 67 -7.12 -3.91 0.85
CA ALA A 67 -6.71 -2.63 0.28
C ALA A 67 -5.28 -2.68 -0.27
N LEU A 68 -4.34 -3.26 0.48
CA LEU A 68 -2.95 -3.42 0.08
C LEU A 68 -2.83 -4.31 -1.17
N ILE A 69 -3.57 -5.43 -1.23
CA ILE A 69 -3.60 -6.30 -2.41
C ILE A 69 -4.17 -5.54 -3.61
N ALA A 70 -5.27 -4.80 -3.45
CA ALA A 70 -5.84 -4.01 -4.53
C ALA A 70 -4.87 -2.92 -5.02
N PHE A 71 -4.11 -2.30 -4.12
CA PHE A 71 -3.12 -1.27 -4.44
C PHE A 71 -1.90 -1.82 -5.18
N LEU A 72 -1.44 -3.01 -4.79
CA LEU A 72 -0.30 -3.67 -5.43
C LEU A 72 -0.67 -4.37 -6.74
N THR A 73 -1.95 -4.72 -6.92
CA THR A 73 -2.45 -5.30 -8.16
C THR A 73 -2.48 -4.24 -9.27
N PRO A 74 -1.80 -4.45 -10.41
CA PRO A 74 -1.82 -3.51 -11.53
C PRO A 74 -3.25 -3.16 -11.99
N ALA A 75 -3.49 -1.89 -12.32
CA ALA A 75 -4.71 -1.50 -13.00
C ALA A 75 -4.59 -1.90 -14.48
N GLU A 76 -5.49 -2.74 -14.98
CA GLU A 76 -5.56 -3.07 -16.42
C GLU A 76 -5.89 -1.83 -17.28
#